data_AF-M6W6L7-F1
#
_entry.id   AF-M6W6L7-F1
#
_cell.length_a   1.000
_cell.length_b   1.000
_cell.length_c   1.000
_cell.angle_alpha   90.00
_cell.angle_beta   90.00
_cell.angle_gamma   90.00
#
_symmetry.space_group_name_H-M   'P 1'
#
loop_
_entity.id
_entity.type
_entity.pdbx_description
1 polymer ?
#
loop_
_entity_poly.entity_id
_entity_poly.type
_entity_poly.pdbx_seq_one_letter_code
_entity_poly.pdbx_strand_id
1 'polypeptide(L)'
;MQIKKFINRLKLEWNEIYCCYEAGVTGYPLYRYLKSLGVNCILVAPGKIPRQSSDKIKTDKRDAIKLARLMRSGELESIHVPSEEDEAVRDYLRSRDSLRLDLGRNRQRLMKFLLRKDIKYSTTKYWTVSHYKWLNNLHFNNEILQETFNDYYSRVRVQEENLKAMDKKIQEIAESEPYREKVGILRCFRGVDYLTAMFLLSEVNDFKRFKTAGSFMSFLGLVPGEYSSGSKRNKQGLLKQEVRDLEGF
;
A
#
# COMPACT_ATOMS: atom_id res chain seq x y z
N MET A 1 -13.68 -15.96 20.73
CA MET A 1 -14.50 -16.29 21.92
C MET A 1 -13.94 -15.74 23.24
N GLN A 2 -12.61 -15.64 23.42
CA GLN A 2 -12.00 -15.14 24.66
C GLN A 2 -12.10 -13.61 24.84
N ILE A 3 -11.87 -12.82 23.78
CA ILE A 3 -11.94 -11.34 23.85
C ILE A 3 -13.34 -10.85 24.26
N LYS A 4 -14.41 -11.40 23.67
CA LYS A 4 -15.79 -11.05 24.06
C LYS A 4 -16.06 -11.31 25.54
N LYS A 5 -15.64 -12.46 26.06
CA LYS A 5 -15.78 -12.80 27.48
C LYS A 5 -15.02 -11.80 28.37
N PHE A 6 -13.81 -11.43 27.96
CA PHE A 6 -12.99 -10.44 28.67
C PHE A 6 -13.66 -9.05 28.70
N ILE A 7 -14.11 -8.55 27.55
CA ILE A 7 -14.82 -7.26 27.46
C ILE A 7 -16.13 -7.28 28.25
N ASN A 8 -16.92 -8.35 28.14
CA ASN A 8 -18.16 -8.47 28.89
C ASN A 8 -17.93 -8.45 30.40
N ARG A 9 -16.84 -9.07 30.89
CA ARG A 9 -16.47 -8.98 32.31
C ARG A 9 -16.12 -7.55 32.71
N LEU A 10 -15.33 -6.84 31.91
CA LEU A 10 -14.99 -5.44 32.19
C LEU A 10 -16.23 -4.54 32.22
N LYS A 11 -17.21 -4.79 31.35
CA LYS A 11 -18.48 -4.06 31.32
C LYS A 11 -19.36 -4.25 32.56
N LEU A 12 -19.12 -5.29 33.36
CA LEU A 12 -19.80 -5.47 34.65
C LEU A 12 -19.27 -4.49 35.70
N GLU A 13 -18.02 -4.05 35.56
CA GLU A 13 -17.32 -3.21 36.53
C GLU A 13 -17.23 -1.74 36.09
N TRP A 14 -17.21 -1.48 34.77
CA TRP A 14 -16.93 -0.16 34.20
C TRP A 14 -17.92 0.19 33.08
N ASN A 15 -18.45 1.41 33.11
CA ASN A 15 -19.40 1.90 32.11
C ASN A 15 -18.74 2.21 30.75
N GLU A 16 -17.50 2.70 30.77
CA GLU A 16 -16.77 3.05 29.55
C GLU A 16 -15.44 2.30 29.48
N ILE A 17 -15.17 1.70 28.32
CA ILE A 17 -13.93 0.97 28.06
C ILE A 17 -13.22 1.63 26.88
N TYR A 18 -11.99 2.07 27.14
CA TYR A 18 -11.09 2.64 26.15
C TYR A 18 -10.00 1.63 25.82
N CYS A 19 -9.70 1.46 24.53
CA CYS A 19 -8.70 0.51 24.05
C CYS A 19 -7.81 1.17 22.98
N CYS A 20 -6.52 0.88 23.01
CA CYS A 20 -5.58 1.28 21.96
C CYS A 20 -4.61 0.14 21.64
N TYR A 21 -4.19 0.05 20.39
CA TYR A 21 -3.10 -0.82 19.96
C TYR A 21 -2.44 -0.29 18.69
N GLU A 22 -1.24 -0.79 18.41
CA GLU A 22 -0.46 -0.46 17.22
C GLU A 22 -1.07 -1.12 15.97
N ALA A 23 -1.17 -0.35 14.89
CA ALA A 23 -1.65 -0.88 13.61
C ALA A 23 -0.72 -1.99 13.11
N GLY A 24 -1.32 -3.08 12.64
CA GLY A 24 -0.64 -4.20 12.03
C GLY A 24 -1.56 -4.93 11.07
N VAL A 25 -1.08 -6.00 10.43
CA VAL A 25 -1.79 -6.76 9.40
C VAL A 25 -3.18 -7.25 9.80
N THR A 26 -3.40 -7.53 11.09
CA THR A 26 -4.70 -7.96 11.64
C THR A 26 -5.47 -6.83 12.34
N GLY A 27 -5.04 -5.58 12.12
CA GLY A 27 -5.47 -4.43 12.89
C GLY A 27 -6.92 -4.03 12.66
N TYR A 28 -7.39 -3.99 11.40
CA TYR A 28 -8.74 -3.53 11.09
C TYR A 28 -9.86 -4.49 11.54
N PRO A 29 -9.76 -5.82 11.32
CA PRO A 29 -10.78 -6.75 11.81
C PRO A 29 -10.97 -6.69 13.33
N LEU A 30 -9.87 -6.62 14.10
CA LEU A 30 -9.95 -6.49 15.55
C LEU A 30 -10.58 -5.16 15.96
N TYR A 31 -10.28 -4.07 15.26
CA TYR A 31 -10.80 -2.74 15.54
C TYR A 31 -12.32 -2.72 15.39
N ARG A 32 -12.81 -3.23 14.26
CA ARG A 32 -14.23 -3.36 13.95
C ARG A 32 -14.93 -4.26 14.96
N TYR A 33 -14.29 -5.36 15.36
CA TYR A 33 -14.82 -6.26 16.38
C TYR A 33 -14.95 -5.61 17.76
N LEU A 34 -13.96 -4.85 18.20
CA LEU A 34 -14.02 -4.12 19.48
C LEU A 34 -15.08 -3.00 19.43
N LYS A 35 -15.18 -2.29 18.31
CA LYS A 35 -16.22 -1.28 18.08
C LYS A 35 -17.63 -1.87 18.10
N SER A 36 -17.84 -3.05 17.49
CA SER A 36 -19.16 -3.72 17.53
C SER A 36 -19.54 -4.21 18.93
N LEU A 37 -18.55 -4.43 19.80
CA LEU A 37 -18.75 -4.65 21.24
C LEU A 37 -18.94 -3.35 22.03
N GLY A 38 -19.02 -2.17 21.40
CA GLY A 38 -19.20 -0.88 22.07
C GLY A 38 -17.97 -0.39 22.84
N VAL A 39 -16.76 -0.83 22.46
CA VAL A 39 -15.50 -0.37 23.05
C VAL A 39 -15.00 0.86 22.29
N ASN A 40 -14.55 1.88 23.02
CA ASN A 40 -13.88 3.05 22.46
C ASN A 40 -12.44 2.70 22.05
N CYS A 41 -12.31 2.10 20.87
CA CYS A 41 -11.02 1.69 20.33
C CYS A 41 -10.39 2.78 19.45
N ILE A 42 -9.08 3.00 19.61
CA ILE A 42 -8.22 3.78 18.71
C ILE A 42 -7.11 2.88 18.15
N LEU A 43 -6.76 3.09 16.88
CA LEU A 43 -5.69 2.36 16.21
C LEU A 43 -4.55 3.33 15.94
N VAL A 44 -3.31 2.98 16.30
CA VAL A 44 -2.19 3.94 16.30
C VAL A 44 -1.12 3.52 15.30
N ALA A 45 -0.64 4.45 14.47
CA ALA A 45 0.46 4.17 13.56
C ALA A 45 1.77 3.94 14.34
N PRO A 46 2.54 2.87 14.05
CA PRO A 46 3.86 2.60 14.65
C PRO A 46 4.78 3.81 14.75
N GLY A 47 4.85 4.59 13.66
CA GLY A 47 5.73 5.74 13.53
C GLY A 47 5.29 6.98 14.31
N LYS A 48 4.05 7.02 14.78
CA LYS A 48 3.50 8.12 15.59
C LYS A 48 3.60 7.87 17.09
N ILE A 49 4.01 6.68 17.52
CA ILE A 49 4.19 6.36 18.94
C ILE A 49 5.52 6.95 19.41
N PRO A 50 5.54 7.87 20.40
CA PRO A 50 6.78 8.42 20.94
C PRO A 50 7.66 7.31 21.54
N ARG A 51 8.87 7.13 21.00
CA ARG A 51 9.85 6.15 21.50
C ARG A 51 11.13 6.87 21.91
N GLN A 52 11.59 6.63 23.15
CA GLN A 52 12.89 7.11 23.61
C GLN A 52 13.99 6.19 23.08
N SER A 53 15.10 6.75 22.62
CA SER A 53 16.24 5.99 22.09
C SER A 53 16.95 5.11 23.14
N SER A 54 16.78 5.44 24.43
CA SER A 54 17.30 4.71 25.58
C SER A 54 16.48 3.46 25.95
N ASP A 55 15.30 3.28 25.37
CA ASP A 55 14.34 2.23 25.72
C ASP A 55 14.74 0.91 25.04
N LYS A 56 15.74 0.22 25.61
CA LYS A 56 16.34 -1.00 25.04
C LYS A 56 15.58 -2.29 25.35
N ILE A 57 14.72 -2.29 26.37
CA ILE A 57 13.97 -3.48 26.80
C ILE A 57 12.52 -3.36 26.35
N LYS A 58 12.18 -4.07 25.28
CA LYS A 58 10.82 -4.18 24.75
C LYS A 58 10.14 -5.43 25.31
N THR A 59 9.03 -5.25 25.99
CA THR A 59 8.14 -6.34 26.42
C THR A 59 6.70 -5.94 26.19
N ASP A 60 5.86 -6.88 25.78
CA ASP A 60 4.44 -6.61 25.47
C ASP A 60 3.72 -5.89 26.61
N LYS A 61 4.03 -6.26 27.86
CA LYS A 61 3.47 -5.62 29.05
C LYS A 61 3.87 -4.14 29.16
N ARG A 62 5.14 -3.81 28.90
CA ARG A 62 5.63 -2.43 28.95
C ARG A 62 5.04 -1.59 27.83
N ASP A 63 4.98 -2.14 26.63
CA ASP A 63 4.40 -1.46 25.47
C ASP A 63 2.90 -1.20 25.66
N ALA A 64 2.15 -2.16 26.21
CA ALA A 64 0.74 -1.97 26.54
C ALA A 64 0.51 -0.88 27.61
N ILE A 65 1.32 -0.86 28.68
CA ILE A 65 1.24 0.19 29.72
C ILE A 65 1.57 1.55 29.12
N LYS A 66 2.57 1.62 28.25
CA LYS A 66 2.97 2.86 27.59
C LYS A 66 1.87 3.42 26.69
N LEU A 67 1.28 2.57 25.84
CA LEU A 67 0.14 2.94 25.00
C LEU A 67 -1.03 3.41 25.86
N ALA A 68 -1.36 2.71 26.95
CA ALA A 68 -2.43 3.13 27.86
C ALA A 68 -2.17 4.52 28.49
N ARG A 69 -0.91 4.82 28.86
CA ARG A 69 -0.53 6.15 29.39
C ARG A 69 -0.68 7.25 28.35
N LEU A 70 -0.17 7.02 27.14
CA LEU A 70 -0.27 7.99 26.03
C LEU A 70 -1.74 8.20 25.59
N MET A 71 -2.56 7.15 25.63
CA MET A 71 -3.99 7.26 25.39
C MET A 71 -4.65 8.15 26.45
N ARG A 72 -4.31 7.93 27.73
CA ARG A 72 -4.86 8.69 28.85
C ARG A 72 -4.47 10.17 28.81
N SER A 73 -3.29 10.51 28.32
CA SER A 73 -2.84 11.91 28.17
C SER A 73 -3.35 12.60 26.89
N GLY A 74 -4.01 11.86 25.99
CA GLY A 74 -4.47 12.40 24.71
C GLY A 74 -3.34 12.61 23.69
N GLU A 75 -2.17 12.02 23.92
CA GLU A 75 -0.99 12.13 23.04
C GLU A 75 -1.02 11.15 21.85
N LEU A 76 -1.98 10.22 21.82
CA LEU A 76 -2.15 9.29 20.69
C LEU A 76 -3.10 9.84 19.64
N GLU A 77 -2.63 9.85 18.40
CA GLU A 77 -3.46 10.15 17.23
C GLU A 77 -3.95 8.84 16.59
N SER A 78 -5.26 8.69 16.45
CA SER A 78 -5.85 7.54 15.76
C SER A 78 -5.60 7.62 14.27
N ILE A 79 -5.29 6.48 13.65
CA ILE A 79 -5.32 6.36 12.19
C ILE A 79 -6.77 6.27 11.70
N HIS A 80 -6.97 6.66 10.45
CA HIS A 80 -8.23 6.45 9.75
C HIS A 80 -8.33 4.99 9.34
N VAL A 81 -9.42 4.33 9.75
CA VAL A 81 -9.73 2.95 9.36
C VAL A 81 -10.68 2.98 8.16
N PRO A 82 -10.30 2.41 7.00
CA PRO A 82 -11.18 2.34 5.83
C PRO A 82 -12.44 1.52 6.11
N SER A 83 -13.50 1.71 5.31
CA SER A 83 -14.60 0.74 5.24
C SER A 83 -14.10 -0.59 4.68
N GLU A 84 -14.89 -1.65 4.84
CA GLU A 84 -14.53 -2.96 4.26
C GLU A 84 -14.55 -2.91 2.72
N GLU A 85 -15.45 -2.11 2.14
CA GLU A 85 -15.53 -1.88 0.71
C GLU A 85 -14.32 -1.10 0.17
N ASP A 86 -13.87 -0.05 0.87
CA ASP A 86 -12.69 0.73 0.50
C ASP A 86 -11.41 -0.12 0.63
N GLU A 87 -11.32 -0.96 1.67
CA GLU A 87 -10.23 -1.91 1.88
C GLU A 87 -10.18 -2.93 0.74
N ALA A 88 -11.31 -3.50 0.33
CA ALA A 88 -11.37 -4.45 -0.78
C ALA A 88 -10.89 -3.84 -2.11
N VAL A 89 -11.28 -2.59 -2.41
CA VAL A 89 -10.82 -1.87 -3.61
C VAL A 89 -9.31 -1.60 -3.53
N ARG A 90 -8.83 -1.17 -2.36
CA ARG A 90 -7.40 -0.92 -2.12
C ARG A 90 -6.57 -2.19 -2.31
N ASP A 91 -7.00 -3.32 -1.77
CA ASP A 91 -6.31 -4.60 -1.91
C ASP A 91 -6.25 -5.04 -3.38
N TYR A 92 -7.32 -4.83 -4.15
CA TYR A 92 -7.34 -5.12 -5.57
C TYR A 92 -6.33 -4.27 -6.36
N LEU A 93 -6.24 -2.97 -6.05
CA LEU A 93 -5.25 -2.06 -6.65
C LEU A 93 -3.81 -2.45 -6.30
N ARG A 94 -3.53 -2.79 -5.04
CA ARG A 94 -2.20 -3.25 -4.60
C ARG A 94 -1.80 -4.57 -5.23
N SER A 95 -2.75 -5.50 -5.36
CA SER A 95 -2.55 -6.77 -6.08
C SER A 95 -2.17 -6.52 -7.54
N ARG A 96 -2.83 -5.56 -8.20
CA ARG A 96 -2.48 -5.15 -9.56
C ARG A 96 -1.08 -4.56 -9.68
N ASP A 97 -0.62 -3.73 -8.73
CA ASP A 97 0.75 -3.21 -8.77
C ASP A 97 1.80 -4.30 -8.49
N SER A 98 1.50 -5.24 -7.59
CA SER A 98 2.34 -6.43 -7.36
C SER A 98 2.51 -7.22 -8.65
N LEU A 99 1.42 -7.47 -9.39
CA LEU A 99 1.45 -8.12 -10.70
C LEU A 99 2.28 -7.33 -11.73
N ARG A 100 2.19 -5.99 -11.73
CA ARG A 100 3.01 -5.12 -12.60
C ARG A 100 4.50 -5.27 -12.31
N LEU A 101 4.88 -5.30 -11.04
CA LEU A 101 6.27 -5.49 -10.62
C LEU A 101 6.78 -6.89 -11.02
N ASP A 102 5.95 -7.92 -10.85
CA ASP A 102 6.29 -9.28 -11.25
C ASP A 102 6.43 -9.44 -12.76
N LEU A 103 5.56 -8.79 -13.55
CA LEU A 103 5.72 -8.72 -14.99
C LEU A 103 7.07 -8.11 -15.37
N GLY A 104 7.47 -7.01 -14.72
CA GLY A 104 8.80 -6.41 -14.91
C GLY A 104 9.94 -7.38 -14.61
N ARG A 105 9.86 -8.12 -13.49
CA ARG A 105 10.85 -9.13 -13.10
C ARG A 105 10.91 -10.28 -14.11
N ASN A 106 9.77 -10.77 -14.57
CA ASN A 106 9.71 -11.87 -15.54
C ASN A 106 10.21 -11.47 -16.93
N ARG A 107 9.88 -10.25 -17.37
CA ARG A 107 10.47 -9.64 -18.57
C ARG A 107 12.00 -9.59 -18.47
N GLN A 108 12.54 -9.15 -17.34
CA GLN A 108 14.00 -9.14 -17.12
C GLN A 108 14.61 -10.55 -17.13
N ARG A 109 13.97 -11.52 -16.48
CA ARG A 109 14.42 -12.93 -16.48
C ARG A 109 14.51 -13.50 -17.89
N LEU A 110 13.47 -13.30 -18.72
CA LEU A 110 13.46 -13.72 -20.11
C LEU A 110 14.61 -13.07 -20.89
N MET A 111 14.81 -11.75 -20.75
CA MET A 111 15.89 -11.04 -21.43
C MET A 111 17.28 -11.51 -20.99
N LYS A 112 17.49 -11.77 -19.69
CA LYS A 112 18.75 -12.32 -19.18
C LYS A 112 19.00 -13.74 -19.67
N PHE A 113 17.95 -14.55 -19.79
CA PHE A 113 18.06 -15.89 -20.37
C PHE A 113 18.54 -15.83 -21.83
N LEU A 114 17.91 -15.00 -22.68
CA LEU A 114 18.31 -14.83 -24.08
C LEU A 114 19.74 -14.29 -24.20
N LEU A 115 20.11 -13.32 -23.36
CA LEU A 115 21.45 -12.76 -23.32
C LEU A 115 22.53 -13.81 -23.00
N ARG A 116 22.28 -14.75 -22.08
CA ARG A 116 23.22 -15.85 -21.77
C ARG A 116 23.40 -16.83 -22.93
N LYS A 117 22.52 -16.79 -23.93
CA LYS A 117 22.59 -17.59 -25.16
C LYS A 117 23.09 -16.76 -26.35
N ASP A 118 23.59 -15.55 -26.09
CA ASP A 118 24.01 -14.56 -27.07
C ASP A 118 22.92 -14.17 -28.10
N ILE A 119 21.64 -14.36 -27.73
CA ILE A 119 20.49 -13.97 -28.54
C ILE A 119 20.12 -12.55 -28.16
N LYS A 120 20.35 -11.60 -29.07
CA LYS A 120 20.13 -10.18 -28.86
C LYS A 120 19.10 -9.64 -29.84
N TYR A 121 18.17 -8.83 -29.34
CA TYR A 121 17.26 -8.06 -30.17
C TYR A 121 18.00 -6.83 -30.70
N SER A 122 18.00 -6.63 -32.01
CA SER A 122 18.80 -5.59 -32.70
C SER A 122 18.20 -4.18 -32.59
N THR A 123 16.98 -4.04 -32.07
CA THR A 123 16.23 -2.79 -32.04
C THR A 123 16.22 -2.16 -30.64
N THR A 124 15.99 -0.85 -30.55
CA THR A 124 16.09 -0.10 -29.28
C THR A 124 14.87 -0.24 -28.36
N LYS A 125 13.70 -0.64 -28.88
CA LYS A 125 12.44 -0.70 -28.12
C LYS A 125 11.98 -2.13 -27.90
N TYR A 126 11.98 -2.56 -26.65
CA TYR A 126 11.47 -3.86 -26.22
C TYR A 126 9.96 -3.82 -25.94
N TRP A 127 9.33 -5.01 -25.90
CA TRP A 127 7.90 -5.23 -25.56
C TRP A 127 6.91 -4.51 -26.49
N THR A 128 7.34 -4.25 -27.73
CA THR A 128 6.52 -3.75 -28.83
C THR A 128 6.00 -4.91 -29.68
N VAL A 129 5.07 -4.62 -30.59
CA VAL A 129 4.57 -5.61 -31.56
C VAL A 129 5.72 -6.29 -32.33
N SER A 130 6.75 -5.55 -32.72
CA SER A 130 7.92 -6.10 -33.42
C SER A 130 8.75 -7.02 -32.51
N HIS A 131 8.90 -6.68 -31.23
CA HIS A 131 9.61 -7.53 -30.27
C HIS A 131 8.89 -8.86 -30.03
N TYR A 132 7.56 -8.86 -29.90
CA TYR A 132 6.80 -10.12 -29.78
C TYR A 132 6.88 -10.97 -31.06
N LYS A 133 6.80 -10.35 -32.25
CA LYS A 133 7.00 -11.07 -33.51
C LYS A 133 8.37 -11.75 -33.55
N TRP A 134 9.41 -11.05 -33.11
CA TRP A 134 10.76 -11.61 -32.99
C TRP A 134 10.83 -12.76 -31.99
N LEU A 135 10.28 -12.59 -30.77
CA LEU A 135 10.24 -13.64 -29.75
C LEU A 135 9.52 -14.90 -30.25
N ASN A 136 8.40 -14.73 -30.97
CA ASN A 136 7.63 -15.85 -31.52
C ASN A 136 8.38 -16.65 -32.60
N ASN A 137 9.37 -16.03 -33.25
CA ASN A 137 10.17 -16.67 -34.30
C ASN A 137 11.47 -17.29 -33.75
N LEU A 138 11.70 -17.25 -32.44
CA LEU A 138 12.87 -17.88 -31.83
C LEU A 138 12.65 -19.39 -31.71
N HIS A 139 13.56 -20.13 -32.33
CA HIS A 139 13.63 -21.59 -32.22
C HIS A 139 14.99 -22.02 -31.71
N PHE A 140 14.99 -22.96 -30.77
CA PHE A 140 16.19 -23.53 -30.18
C PHE A 140 16.35 -24.97 -30.63
N ASN A 141 17.56 -25.34 -31.05
CA ASN A 141 17.87 -26.72 -31.47
C ASN A 141 17.77 -27.74 -30.33
N ASN A 142 17.93 -27.29 -29.08
CA ASN A 142 17.82 -28.13 -27.89
C ASN A 142 16.43 -28.00 -27.28
N GLU A 143 15.74 -29.13 -27.13
CA GLU A 143 14.36 -29.20 -26.62
C GLU A 143 14.22 -28.63 -25.20
N ILE A 144 15.12 -28.97 -24.28
CA ILE A 144 15.09 -28.46 -22.90
C ILE A 144 15.26 -26.93 -22.87
N LEU A 145 16.08 -26.40 -23.77
CA LEU A 145 16.27 -24.97 -23.91
C LEU A 145 15.03 -24.27 -24.48
N GLN A 146 14.36 -24.90 -25.45
CA GLN A 146 13.07 -24.42 -25.98
C GLN A 146 11.99 -24.40 -24.88
N GLU A 147 11.89 -25.45 -24.08
CA GLU A 147 10.96 -25.52 -22.94
C GLU A 147 11.24 -24.42 -21.90
N THR A 148 12.53 -24.18 -21.61
CA THR A 148 12.94 -23.09 -20.70
C THR A 148 12.52 -21.71 -21.25
N PHE A 149 12.65 -21.49 -22.56
CA PHE A 149 12.17 -20.27 -23.21
C PHE A 149 10.65 -20.15 -23.13
N ASN A 150 9.92 -21.23 -23.44
CA ASN A 150 8.47 -21.28 -23.41
C ASN A 150 7.90 -20.97 -22.01
N ASP A 151 8.51 -21.50 -20.94
CA ASP A 151 8.14 -21.18 -19.56
C ASP A 151 8.31 -19.68 -19.24
N TYR A 152 9.48 -19.10 -19.53
CA TYR A 152 9.68 -17.66 -19.29
C TYR A 152 8.74 -16.79 -20.12
N TYR A 153 8.54 -17.14 -21.39
CA TYR A 153 7.71 -16.37 -22.29
C TYR A 153 6.23 -16.46 -21.92
N SER A 154 5.73 -17.65 -21.60
CA SER A 154 4.34 -17.86 -21.18
C SER A 154 4.01 -17.07 -19.91
N ARG A 155 4.90 -17.01 -18.91
CA ARG A 155 4.72 -16.18 -17.71
C ARG A 155 4.52 -14.71 -18.04
N VAL A 156 5.33 -14.16 -18.97
CA VAL A 156 5.18 -12.77 -19.42
C VAL A 156 3.81 -12.57 -20.09
N ARG A 157 3.41 -13.50 -20.99
CA ARG A 157 2.14 -13.41 -21.72
C ARG A 157 0.92 -13.46 -20.79
N VAL A 158 0.89 -14.45 -19.90
CA VAL A 158 -0.21 -14.62 -18.92
C VAL A 158 -0.32 -13.40 -18.01
N GLN A 159 0.80 -12.89 -17.50
CA GLN A 159 0.77 -11.72 -16.63
C GLN A 159 0.32 -10.45 -17.36
N GLU A 160 0.67 -10.28 -18.63
CA GLU A 160 0.17 -9.17 -19.45
C GLU A 160 -1.34 -9.23 -19.66
N GLU A 161 -1.89 -10.41 -19.91
CA GLU A 161 -3.33 -10.61 -20.07
C GLU A 161 -4.06 -10.37 -18.74
N ASN A 162 -3.54 -10.90 -17.64
CA ASN A 162 -4.07 -10.65 -16.30
C ASN A 162 -4.03 -9.15 -15.96
N LEU A 163 -2.93 -8.45 -16.25
CA LEU A 163 -2.81 -7.02 -15.98
C LEU A 163 -3.83 -6.20 -16.78
N LYS A 164 -4.05 -6.54 -18.06
CA LYS A 164 -5.09 -5.91 -18.89
C LYS A 164 -6.49 -6.16 -18.34
N ALA A 165 -6.77 -7.37 -17.87
CA ALA A 165 -8.05 -7.72 -17.26
C ALA A 165 -8.29 -6.91 -15.97
N MET A 166 -7.26 -6.79 -15.12
CA MET A 166 -7.33 -5.96 -13.93
C MET A 166 -7.50 -4.47 -14.25
N ASP A 167 -6.79 -3.95 -15.27
CA ASP A 167 -6.93 -2.55 -15.71
C ASP A 167 -8.36 -2.26 -16.17
N LYS A 168 -8.98 -3.16 -16.93
CA LYS A 168 -10.39 -3.05 -17.31
C LYS A 168 -11.30 -3.05 -16.09
N LYS A 169 -11.07 -3.96 -15.14
CA LYS A 169 -11.89 -4.03 -13.92
C LYS A 169 -11.76 -2.77 -13.06
N ILE A 170 -10.56 -2.21 -12.95
CA ILE A 170 -10.31 -0.94 -12.24
C ILE A 170 -11.07 0.19 -12.93
N GLN A 171 -11.09 0.24 -14.26
CA GLN A 171 -11.88 1.22 -15.00
C GLN A 171 -13.38 1.08 -14.71
N GLU A 172 -13.93 -0.15 -14.71
CA GLU A 172 -15.33 -0.40 -14.35
C GLU A 172 -15.67 0.12 -12.93
N ILE A 173 -14.79 -0.15 -11.95
CA ILE A 173 -14.96 0.34 -10.57
C ILE A 173 -14.91 1.88 -10.55
N ALA A 174 -13.97 2.47 -11.28
CA ALA A 174 -13.78 3.91 -11.34
C ALA A 174 -14.96 4.65 -12.01
N GLU A 175 -15.73 3.97 -12.85
CA GLU A 175 -16.94 4.48 -13.51
C GLU A 175 -18.21 4.26 -12.68
N SER A 176 -18.14 3.45 -11.62
CA SER A 176 -19.23 3.20 -10.67
C SER A 176 -19.24 4.15 -9.46
N GLU A 177 -20.39 4.28 -8.81
CA GLU A 177 -20.49 4.95 -7.51
C GLU A 177 -19.78 4.13 -6.42
N PRO A 178 -19.11 4.77 -5.43
CA PRO A 178 -19.04 6.22 -5.19
C PRO A 178 -17.83 6.91 -5.86
N TYR A 179 -17.13 6.24 -6.78
CA TYR A 179 -15.86 6.71 -7.34
C TYR A 179 -16.02 7.63 -8.56
N ARG A 180 -17.08 7.43 -9.35
CA ARG A 180 -17.31 8.08 -10.64
C ARG A 180 -17.05 9.59 -10.65
N GLU A 181 -17.69 10.34 -9.77
CA GLU A 181 -17.55 11.80 -9.71
C GLU A 181 -16.11 12.20 -9.33
N LYS A 182 -15.57 11.60 -8.26
CA LYS A 182 -14.23 11.92 -7.74
C LYS A 182 -13.14 11.62 -8.76
N VAL A 183 -13.25 10.49 -9.47
CA VAL A 183 -12.35 10.11 -10.56
C VAL A 183 -12.47 11.11 -11.71
N GLY A 184 -13.69 11.52 -12.09
CA GLY A 184 -13.91 12.53 -13.13
C GLY A 184 -13.19 13.84 -12.83
N ILE A 185 -13.27 14.32 -11.59
CA ILE A 185 -12.56 15.53 -11.14
C ILE A 185 -11.05 15.35 -11.24
N LEU A 186 -10.50 14.22 -10.75
CA LEU A 186 -9.07 13.98 -10.76
C LEU A 186 -8.50 13.85 -12.18
N ARG A 187 -9.28 13.32 -13.14
CA ARG A 187 -8.86 13.18 -14.53
C ARG A 187 -8.78 14.50 -15.30
N CYS A 188 -9.28 15.60 -14.75
CA CYS A 188 -9.06 16.93 -15.31
C CYS A 188 -7.59 17.38 -15.20
N PHE A 189 -6.80 16.77 -14.31
CA PHE A 189 -5.38 17.07 -14.17
C PHE A 189 -4.55 16.33 -15.22
N ARG A 190 -3.66 17.06 -15.91
CA ARG A 190 -2.78 16.48 -16.92
C ARG A 190 -1.92 15.36 -16.32
N GLY A 191 -1.99 14.17 -16.94
CA GLY A 191 -1.22 13.00 -16.52
C GLY A 191 -1.90 12.13 -15.47
N VAL A 192 -3.13 12.47 -15.06
CA VAL A 192 -3.96 11.64 -14.17
C VAL A 192 -5.02 10.95 -15.02
N ASP A 193 -5.02 9.62 -14.99
CA ASP A 193 -6.09 8.80 -15.57
C ASP A 193 -6.72 7.89 -14.50
N TYR A 194 -7.67 7.03 -14.88
CA TYR A 194 -8.40 6.15 -13.97
C TYR A 194 -7.53 5.43 -12.96
N LEU A 195 -6.41 4.82 -13.39
CA LEU A 195 -5.54 4.06 -12.50
C LEU A 195 -4.95 4.96 -11.40
N THR A 196 -4.34 6.08 -11.78
CA THR A 196 -3.73 7.03 -10.85
C THR A 196 -4.77 7.65 -9.93
N ALA A 197 -5.94 8.00 -10.47
CA ALA A 197 -7.05 8.53 -9.68
C ALA A 197 -7.55 7.51 -8.65
N MET A 198 -7.72 6.25 -9.05
CA MET A 198 -8.16 5.18 -8.15
C MET A 198 -7.15 4.90 -7.04
N PHE A 199 -5.85 4.82 -7.35
CA PHE A 199 -4.81 4.69 -6.31
C PHE A 199 -4.83 5.86 -5.32
N LEU A 200 -4.99 7.08 -5.81
CA LEU A 200 -5.05 8.26 -4.95
C LEU A 200 -6.29 8.20 -4.04
N LEU A 201 -7.45 7.89 -4.62
CA LEU A 201 -8.71 7.82 -3.89
C LEU A 201 -8.71 6.68 -2.87
N SER A 202 -8.22 5.50 -3.25
CA SER A 202 -8.20 4.34 -2.37
C SER A 202 -7.22 4.49 -1.22
N GLU A 203 -6.13 5.24 -1.37
CA GLU A 203 -5.15 5.41 -0.29
C GLU A 203 -5.48 6.60 0.63
N VAL A 204 -6.14 7.62 0.08
CA VAL A 204 -6.56 8.79 0.86
C VAL A 204 -7.90 8.58 1.55
N ASN A 205 -8.84 7.89 0.88
CA ASN A 205 -10.27 7.74 1.19
C ASN A 205 -11.02 9.07 1.30
N ASP A 206 -10.69 9.86 2.32
CA ASP A 206 -11.33 11.13 2.63
C ASP A 206 -10.30 12.28 2.67
N PHE A 207 -10.34 13.14 1.66
CA PHE A 207 -9.51 14.33 1.59
C PHE A 207 -9.84 15.35 2.70
N LYS A 208 -11.06 15.35 3.24
CA LYS A 208 -11.47 16.30 4.29
C LYS A 208 -10.73 16.09 5.61
N ARG A 209 -10.06 14.95 5.79
CA ARG A 209 -9.18 14.69 6.95
C ARG A 209 -7.98 15.64 7.01
N PHE A 210 -7.61 16.25 5.89
CA PHE A 210 -6.49 17.16 5.82
C PHE A 210 -6.97 18.61 5.92
N LYS A 211 -6.63 19.27 7.03
CA LYS A 211 -6.98 20.69 7.26
C LYS A 211 -6.35 21.63 6.22
N THR A 212 -5.20 21.26 5.66
CA THR A 212 -4.45 22.08 4.69
C THR A 212 -3.79 21.20 3.64
N ALA A 213 -3.51 21.78 2.46
CA ALA A 213 -2.73 21.13 1.42
C ALA A 213 -1.33 20.72 1.91
N GLY A 214 -0.71 21.50 2.79
CA GLY A 214 0.56 21.16 3.42
C GLY A 214 0.51 19.88 4.25
N SER A 215 -0.57 19.69 5.02
CA SER A 215 -0.80 18.45 5.78
C SER A 215 -0.97 17.24 4.85
N PHE A 216 -1.67 17.42 3.73
CA PHE A 216 -1.81 16.38 2.71
C PHE A 216 -0.48 16.03 2.03
N MET A 217 0.29 17.04 1.62
CA MET A 217 1.61 16.83 1.02
C MET A 217 2.59 16.17 2.00
N SER A 218 2.50 16.50 3.29
CA SER A 218 3.30 15.83 4.32
C SER A 218 2.93 14.37 4.45
N PHE A 219 1.62 14.03 4.41
CA PHE A 219 1.16 12.64 4.42
C PHE A 219 1.70 11.84 3.22
N LEU A 220 1.80 12.47 2.05
CA LEU A 220 2.38 11.84 0.85
C LEU A 220 3.93 11.81 0.86
N GLY A 221 4.60 12.34 1.89
CA GLY A 221 6.07 12.43 1.93
C GLY A 221 6.65 13.46 0.94
N LEU A 222 5.83 14.38 0.43
CA LEU A 222 6.23 15.37 -0.58
C LEU A 222 6.79 16.67 0.03
N VAL A 223 6.74 16.80 1.36
CA VAL A 223 7.32 17.94 2.08
C VAL A 223 8.77 17.62 2.45
N PRO A 224 9.74 18.46 2.09
CA PRO A 224 11.14 18.28 2.50
C PRO A 224 11.29 18.38 4.01
N GLY A 225 12.17 17.56 4.58
CA GLY A 225 12.49 17.62 6.00
C GLY A 225 13.21 18.93 6.33
N GLU A 226 12.95 19.51 7.50
CA GLU A 226 13.65 20.70 7.95
C GLU A 226 14.37 20.41 9.27
N TYR A 227 15.70 20.54 9.26
CA TYR A 227 16.53 20.47 10.46
C TYR A 227 17.20 21.82 10.67
N SER A 228 16.44 22.73 11.25
CA SER A 228 16.88 24.10 11.53
C SER A 228 17.17 24.24 13.03
N SER A 229 18.33 24.80 13.37
CA SER A 229 18.69 25.14 14.76
C SER A 229 19.14 26.61 14.84
N GLY A 230 18.57 27.36 15.78
CA GLY A 230 18.81 28.80 15.90
C GLY A 230 18.43 29.57 14.63
N SER A 231 19.32 30.43 14.13
CA SER A 231 19.14 31.23 12.91
C SER A 231 19.55 30.52 11.62
N LYS A 232 20.00 29.25 11.69
CA LYS A 232 20.44 28.49 10.51
C LYS A 232 19.31 27.59 10.01
N ARG A 233 18.90 27.83 8.77
CA ARG A 233 17.90 27.05 8.07
C ARG A 233 18.55 25.97 7.23
N ASN A 234 18.25 24.69 7.50
CA ASN A 234 18.76 23.57 6.71
C ASN A 234 17.59 22.71 6.22
N LYS A 235 17.24 22.88 4.94
CA LYS A 235 16.23 22.05 4.27
C LYS A 235 16.91 20.77 3.79
N GLN A 236 16.45 19.63 4.28
CA GLN A 236 16.88 18.31 3.84
C GLN A 236 16.13 17.92 2.54
N GLY A 237 16.49 16.76 1.97
CA GLY A 237 15.75 16.17 0.87
C GLY A 237 14.27 15.91 1.22
N LEU A 238 13.50 15.47 0.22
CA LEU A 238 12.14 14.97 0.45
C LEU A 238 12.16 13.97 1.60
N LEU A 239 11.28 14.15 2.57
CA LEU A 239 11.07 13.14 3.60
C LEU A 239 10.60 11.88 2.88
N LYS A 240 11.48 10.90 2.73
CA LYS A 240 11.06 9.51 2.52
C LYS A 240 10.39 9.03 3.81
N GLN A 241 9.22 9.58 4.10
CA GLN A 241 8.16 8.70 4.53
C GLN A 241 7.87 7.86 3.29
N GLU A 242 8.57 6.72 3.16
CA GLU A 242 7.85 5.52 2.77
C GLU A 242 6.58 5.63 3.58
N VAL A 243 5.44 5.83 2.92
CA VAL A 243 4.19 5.86 3.64
C VAL A 243 4.11 4.44 4.18
N ARG A 244 4.58 4.23 5.41
CA ARG A 244 4.69 2.90 6.04
C ARG A 244 3.31 2.36 6.34
N ASP A 245 2.29 3.20 6.20
CA ASP A 245 0.87 2.85 6.11
C ASP A 245 0.50 2.24 4.73
N LEU A 246 1.38 2.29 3.72
CA LEU A 246 1.10 1.92 2.31
C LEU A 246 1.88 0.72 1.78
N GLU A 247 3.07 0.40 2.30
CA GLU A 247 3.84 -0.80 1.87
C GLU A 247 4.02 -1.84 2.99
N GLY A 248 3.42 -1.61 4.17
CA GLY A 248 3.59 -2.44 5.38
C GLY A 248 2.37 -3.24 5.80
N PHE A 249 1.45 -3.55 4.88
CA PHE A 249 0.35 -4.49 5.12
C PHE A 249 0.39 -5.61 4.09
#